data_AF-A0A2M9P6S2-F1
#
_entry.id   AF-A0A2M9P6S2-F1
#
_cell.length_a   1.000
_cell.length_b   1.000
_cell.length_c   1.000
_cell.angle_alpha   90.00
_cell.angle_beta   90.00
_cell.angle_gamma   90.00
#
_symmetry.space_group_name_H-M   'P 1'
#
loop_
_entity.id
_entity.type
_entity.pdbx_description
1 polymer ?
#
loop_
_entity_poly.entity_id
_entity_poly.type
_entity_poly.pdbx_seq_one_letter_code
_entity_poly.pdbx_strand_id
1 'polypeptide(L)'
;LAPASGTAGEAFVLIREGMRRKKVAAIAQAVLFRRVRTLLIRAHGDGLIATTLNFDYEVRSAREAFRSVSDRKIEGEMLDLAEHIIKTKMGRFDPATFEDRYEAALAELVKAKLEGRRIRPRKEPRREKVVDLLAALRESAGAGGGKPP
;
A
#
# COMPACT_ATOMS: atom_id res chain seq x y z
N LEU A 1 -16.66 -11.64 -0.21
CA LEU A 1 -18.07 -12.06 -0.08
C LEU A 1 -18.13 -13.56 -0.32
N ALA A 2 -18.88 -14.25 0.54
CA ALA A 2 -19.21 -15.66 0.43
C ALA A 2 -20.73 -15.83 0.68
N PRO A 3 -21.35 -16.95 0.27
CA PRO A 3 -22.74 -17.23 0.58
C PRO A 3 -22.99 -17.22 2.09
N ALA A 4 -24.09 -16.59 2.52
CA ALA A 4 -24.46 -16.53 3.95
C ALA A 4 -25.06 -17.84 4.47
N SER A 5 -25.62 -18.67 3.59
CA SER A 5 -26.26 -19.95 3.93
C SER A 5 -26.05 -20.97 2.80
N GLY A 6 -26.15 -22.26 3.15
CA GLY A 6 -25.93 -23.37 2.20
C GLY A 6 -26.89 -23.37 1.00
N THR A 7 -28.10 -22.84 1.14
CA THR A 7 -29.09 -22.75 0.06
C THR A 7 -28.75 -21.70 -1.00
N ALA A 8 -27.85 -20.76 -0.71
CA ALA A 8 -27.40 -19.73 -1.66
C ALA A 8 -26.13 -20.13 -2.44
N GLY A 9 -25.58 -21.32 -2.19
CA GLY A 9 -24.29 -21.76 -2.75
C GLY A 9 -24.29 -21.89 -4.28
N GLU A 10 -25.30 -22.56 -4.86
CA GLU A 10 -25.36 -22.81 -6.30
C GLU A 10 -25.48 -21.51 -7.11
N ALA A 11 -26.40 -20.63 -6.71
CA ALA A 11 -26.59 -19.33 -7.36
C ALA A 11 -25.32 -18.46 -7.27
N PHE A 12 -24.63 -18.48 -6.12
CA PHE A 12 -23.36 -17.77 -5.96
C PHE A 12 -22.28 -18.30 -6.90
N VAL A 13 -22.12 -19.61 -7.00
CA VAL A 13 -21.12 -20.24 -7.90
C VAL A 13 -21.45 -19.92 -9.35
N LEU A 14 -22.72 -19.98 -9.74
CA LEU A 14 -23.18 -19.67 -11.09
C LEU A 14 -22.85 -18.22 -11.47
N ILE A 15 -23.17 -17.25 -10.60
CA ILE A 15 -22.87 -15.82 -10.83
C ILE A 15 -21.35 -15.60 -10.89
N ARG A 16 -20.61 -16.13 -9.90
CA ARG A 16 -19.14 -16.02 -9.84
C ARG A 16 -18.49 -16.53 -11.13
N GLU A 17 -18.92 -17.68 -11.63
CA GLU A 17 -18.37 -18.29 -12.83
C GLU A 17 -18.81 -17.56 -14.11
N GLY A 18 -20.07 -17.11 -14.17
CA GLY A 18 -20.55 -16.26 -15.26
C GLY A 18 -19.74 -14.97 -15.40
N MET A 19 -19.51 -14.26 -14.28
CA MET A 19 -18.69 -13.06 -14.24
C MET A 19 -17.25 -13.33 -14.69
N ARG A 20 -16.65 -14.43 -14.24
CA ARG A 20 -15.29 -14.85 -14.62
C ARG A 20 -15.18 -15.09 -16.13
N ARG A 21 -16.09 -15.89 -16.69
CA ARG A 21 -16.10 -16.23 -18.13
C ARG A 21 -16.30 -15.01 -19.01
N LYS A 22 -17.18 -14.11 -18.60
CA LYS A 22 -17.47 -12.87 -19.33
C LYS A 22 -16.46 -11.75 -19.05
N LYS A 23 -15.53 -11.94 -18.10
CA LYS A 23 -14.56 -10.93 -17.66
C LYS A 23 -15.22 -9.60 -17.27
N VAL A 24 -16.35 -9.70 -16.57
CA VAL A 24 -17.13 -8.54 -16.12
C VAL A 24 -17.07 -8.37 -14.60
N ALA A 25 -17.38 -7.15 -14.16
CA ALA A 25 -17.63 -6.82 -12.76
C ALA A 25 -19.04 -6.23 -12.63
N ALA A 26 -19.64 -6.37 -11.46
CA ALA A 26 -20.94 -5.79 -11.14
C ALA A 26 -20.77 -4.49 -10.37
N ILE A 27 -21.65 -3.53 -10.60
CA ILE A 27 -21.81 -2.34 -9.76
C ILE A 27 -23.00 -2.58 -8.85
N ALA A 28 -22.82 -2.33 -7.56
CA ALA A 28 -23.84 -2.53 -6.54
C ALA A 28 -23.84 -1.37 -5.53
N GLN A 29 -24.91 -1.28 -4.75
CA GLN A 29 -24.98 -0.40 -3.59
C GLN A 29 -25.23 -1.24 -2.33
N ALA A 30 -24.54 -0.91 -1.24
CA ALA A 30 -24.73 -1.54 0.05
C ALA A 30 -24.62 -0.52 1.18
N VAL A 31 -25.33 -0.75 2.27
CA VAL A 31 -25.18 0.04 3.50
C VAL A 31 -23.99 -0.52 4.29
N LEU A 32 -22.91 0.24 4.39
CA LEU A 32 -21.72 -0.07 5.18
C LEU A 32 -21.50 1.05 6.18
N PHE A 33 -21.35 0.70 7.47
CA PHE A 33 -21.15 1.68 8.55
C PHE A 33 -22.21 2.80 8.56
N ARG A 34 -23.49 2.42 8.43
CA ARG A 34 -24.65 3.34 8.39
C ARG A 34 -24.66 4.32 7.21
N ARG A 35 -23.85 4.11 6.16
CA ARG A 35 -23.86 4.91 4.93
C ARG A 35 -24.03 4.02 3.72
N VAL A 36 -24.82 4.45 2.74
CA VAL A 36 -24.88 3.80 1.43
C VAL A 36 -23.55 4.02 0.71
N ARG A 37 -22.98 2.95 0.18
CA ARG A 37 -21.73 2.97 -0.59
C ARG A 37 -21.91 2.25 -1.92
N THR A 38 -21.32 2.81 -2.96
CA THR A 38 -21.20 2.15 -4.27
C THR A 38 -20.04 1.17 -4.23
N LEU A 39 -20.25 -0.03 -4.74
CA LEU A 39 -19.29 -1.13 -4.74
C LEU A 39 -19.06 -1.63 -6.17
N LEU A 40 -17.81 -1.96 -6.48
CA LEU A 40 -17.42 -2.80 -7.60
C LEU A 40 -17.24 -4.24 -7.09
N ILE A 41 -18.02 -5.18 -7.60
CA ILE A 41 -17.96 -6.59 -7.23
C ILE A 41 -17.33 -7.38 -8.38
N ARG A 42 -16.30 -8.17 -8.09
CA ARG A 42 -15.62 -9.01 -9.08
C ARG A 42 -15.34 -10.41 -8.55
N ALA A 43 -15.34 -11.40 -9.44
CA ALA A 43 -14.92 -12.75 -9.10
C ALA A 43 -13.43 -12.81 -8.75
N HIS A 44 -13.09 -13.51 -7.67
CA HIS A 44 -11.71 -13.69 -7.24
C HIS A 44 -11.54 -14.97 -6.41
N GLY A 45 -10.66 -15.86 -6.85
CA GLY A 45 -10.49 -17.17 -6.23
C GLY A 45 -11.83 -17.89 -6.10
N ASP A 46 -12.11 -18.40 -4.91
CA ASP A 46 -13.39 -19.04 -4.63
C ASP A 46 -14.53 -18.08 -4.23
N GLY A 47 -14.25 -16.79 -4.15
CA GLY A 47 -15.21 -15.79 -3.68
C GLY A 47 -15.50 -14.67 -4.69
N LEU A 48 -16.10 -13.61 -4.15
CA LEU A 48 -16.17 -12.31 -4.79
C LEU A 48 -15.44 -11.28 -3.92
N ILE A 49 -14.75 -10.32 -4.54
CA ILE A 49 -14.23 -9.12 -3.89
C ILE A 49 -15.20 -7.98 -4.14
N ALA A 50 -15.54 -7.25 -3.09
CA ALA A 50 -16.27 -5.98 -3.17
C ALA A 50 -15.32 -4.83 -2.82
N THR A 51 -15.05 -3.97 -3.78
CA THR A 51 -14.23 -2.76 -3.61
C THR A 51 -15.17 -1.57 -3.50
N THR A 52 -15.03 -0.76 -2.44
CA THR A 52 -15.77 0.50 -2.36
C THR A 52 -15.24 1.48 -3.39
N LEU A 53 -16.15 2.09 -4.15
CA LEU A 53 -15.82 3.14 -5.10
C LEU A 53 -15.90 4.50 -4.44
N ASN A 54 -14.97 5.38 -4.81
CA ASN A 54 -15.00 6.78 -4.43
C ASN A 54 -15.98 7.56 -5.32
N PHE A 55 -16.59 8.58 -4.73
CA PHE A 55 -17.32 9.59 -5.51
C PHE A 55 -16.32 10.55 -6.18
N ASP A 56 -16.79 11.21 -7.24
CA ASP A 56 -15.99 12.17 -7.99
C ASP A 56 -15.35 13.25 -7.09
N TYR A 57 -16.12 13.80 -6.14
CA TYR A 57 -15.64 14.81 -5.20
C TYR A 57 -14.64 14.28 -4.15
N GLU A 58 -14.48 12.96 -4.00
CA GLU A 58 -13.48 12.36 -3.11
C GLU A 58 -12.13 12.15 -3.80
N VAL A 59 -12.10 12.23 -5.13
CA VAL A 59 -10.90 12.01 -5.94
C VAL A 59 -10.36 13.36 -6.41
N ARG A 60 -9.08 13.62 -6.10
CA ARG A 60 -8.42 14.84 -6.61
C ARG A 60 -8.21 14.73 -8.12
N SER A 61 -8.48 15.81 -8.84
CA SER A 61 -8.21 15.90 -10.28
C SER A 61 -6.73 15.67 -10.58
N ALA A 62 -6.43 14.67 -11.41
CA ALA A 62 -5.06 14.40 -11.84
C ALA A 62 -4.44 15.60 -12.57
N ARG A 63 -5.24 16.31 -13.40
CA ARG A 63 -4.78 17.51 -14.11
C ARG A 63 -4.31 18.59 -13.15
N GLU A 64 -5.02 18.78 -12.03
CA GLU A 64 -4.64 19.76 -11.02
C GLU A 64 -3.48 19.27 -10.17
N ALA A 65 -3.55 18.02 -9.70
CA ALA A 65 -2.55 17.41 -8.83
C ALA A 65 -1.16 17.34 -9.49
N PHE A 66 -1.10 17.11 -10.80
CA PHE A 66 0.16 16.97 -11.55
C PHE A 66 0.50 18.19 -12.40
N ARG A 67 -0.19 19.33 -12.23
CA ARG A 67 0.04 20.55 -13.04
C ARG A 67 1.50 21.04 -12.99
N SER A 68 2.18 20.85 -11.87
CA SER A 68 3.57 21.25 -11.66
C SER A 68 4.59 20.17 -12.01
N VAL A 69 4.14 18.95 -12.31
CA VAL A 69 5.03 17.85 -12.68
C VAL A 69 5.33 17.97 -14.17
N SER A 70 6.54 18.43 -14.48
CA SER A 70 7.02 18.51 -15.86
C SER A 70 7.36 17.13 -16.42
N ASP A 71 7.02 16.87 -17.68
CA ASP A 71 7.38 15.65 -18.42
C ASP A 71 8.84 15.69 -18.89
N ARG A 72 9.76 15.82 -17.93
CA ARG A 72 11.20 15.90 -18.19
C ARG A 72 11.75 14.52 -18.49
N LYS A 73 12.53 14.42 -19.57
CA LYS A 73 13.37 13.25 -19.81
C LYS A 73 14.47 13.21 -18.76
N ILE A 74 14.56 12.10 -18.05
CA ILE A 74 15.62 11.82 -17.08
C ILE A 74 16.84 11.31 -17.87
N GLU A 75 18.03 11.78 -17.50
CA GLU A 75 19.30 11.35 -18.11
C GLU A 75 19.62 9.88 -17.79
N GLY A 76 20.36 9.22 -18.68
CA GLY A 76 20.67 7.78 -18.58
C GLY A 76 21.33 7.38 -17.25
N GLU A 77 22.36 8.09 -16.80
CA GLU A 77 23.08 7.74 -15.57
C GLU A 77 22.19 7.78 -14.31
N MET A 78 21.22 8.70 -14.27
CA MET A 78 20.29 8.78 -13.14
C MET A 78 19.28 7.63 -13.17
N LEU A 79 18.85 7.23 -14.36
CA LEU A 79 17.96 6.09 -14.54
C LEU A 79 18.66 4.79 -14.16
N ASP A 80 19.90 4.60 -14.60
CA ASP A 80 20.72 3.42 -14.29
C ASP A 80 20.93 3.26 -12.78
N LEU A 81 21.20 4.36 -12.06
CA LEU A 81 21.30 4.35 -10.60
C LEU A 81 19.98 3.97 -9.94
N ALA A 82 18.86 4.52 -10.41
CA ALA A 82 17.54 4.20 -9.88
C ALA A 82 17.20 2.71 -10.11
N GLU A 83 17.50 2.16 -11.29
CA GLU A 83 17.33 0.75 -11.61
C GLU A 83 18.17 -0.15 -10.71
N HIS A 84 19.43 0.20 -10.47
CA HIS A 84 20.32 -0.53 -9.56
C HIS A 84 19.79 -0.53 -8.12
N ILE A 85 19.30 0.61 -7.63
CA ILE A 85 18.67 0.71 -6.29
C ILE A 85 17.45 -0.20 -6.22
N ILE A 86 16.55 -0.12 -7.20
CA ILE A 86 15.34 -0.95 -7.26
C ILE A 86 15.73 -2.43 -7.24
N LYS A 87 16.68 -2.85 -8.07
CA LYS A 87 17.16 -4.24 -8.14
C LYS A 87 17.75 -4.71 -6.80
N THR A 88 18.53 -3.86 -6.15
CA THR A 88 19.20 -4.18 -4.88
C THR A 88 18.22 -4.24 -3.70
N LYS A 89 17.13 -3.45 -3.74
CA LYS A 89 16.10 -3.40 -2.69
C LYS A 89 14.86 -4.23 -3.01
N MET A 90 14.82 -4.89 -4.16
CA MET A 90 13.71 -5.75 -4.56
C MET A 90 13.62 -6.98 -3.64
N GLY A 91 12.40 -7.37 -3.28
CA GLY A 91 12.16 -8.53 -2.42
C GLY A 91 10.74 -9.06 -2.58
N ARG A 92 10.44 -10.15 -1.87
CA ARG A 92 9.07 -10.68 -1.79
C ARG A 92 8.32 -9.96 -0.68
N PHE A 93 7.13 -9.46 -1.00
CA PHE A 93 6.24 -8.89 -0.01
C PHE A 93 5.43 -10.01 0.65
N ASP A 94 5.64 -10.20 1.95
CA ASP A 94 4.80 -11.04 2.79
C ASP A 94 4.02 -10.12 3.75
N PRO A 95 2.69 -9.95 3.59
CA PRO A 95 1.90 -9.12 4.49
C PRO A 95 1.98 -9.56 5.96
N ALA A 96 2.25 -10.84 6.23
CA ALA A 96 2.29 -11.38 7.59
C ALA A 96 3.50 -10.88 8.40
N THR A 97 4.55 -10.38 7.76
CA THR A 97 5.73 -9.83 8.45
C THR A 97 5.56 -8.35 8.83
N PHE A 98 4.46 -7.71 8.43
CA PHE A 98 4.17 -6.32 8.76
C PHE A 98 3.29 -6.25 10.00
N GLU A 99 3.94 -5.97 11.13
CA GLU A 99 3.24 -5.79 12.40
C GLU A 99 2.49 -4.46 12.46
N ASP A 100 1.32 -4.47 13.09
CA ASP A 100 0.63 -3.27 13.50
C ASP A 100 1.41 -2.61 14.65
N ARG A 101 2.27 -1.66 14.27
CA ARG A 101 3.12 -0.91 15.21
C ARG A 101 2.30 -0.15 16.26
N TYR A 102 1.06 0.21 15.96
CA TYR A 102 0.19 0.89 16.91
C TYR A 102 -0.27 -0.09 17.99
N GLU A 103 -0.82 -1.24 17.59
CA GLU A 103 -1.26 -2.29 18.52
C GLU A 103 -0.10 -2.80 19.38
N ALA A 104 1.06 -3.05 18.76
CA ALA A 104 2.25 -3.46 19.49
C ALA A 104 2.70 -2.41 20.52
N ALA A 105 2.74 -1.13 20.14
CA ALA A 105 3.08 -0.04 21.06
C ALA A 105 2.04 0.14 22.18
N LEU A 106 0.76 -0.09 21.88
CA LEU A 106 -0.33 -0.02 22.85
C LEU A 106 -0.23 -1.16 23.87
N ALA A 107 0.03 -2.40 23.41
CA ALA A 107 0.22 -3.55 24.28
C ALA A 107 1.41 -3.34 25.25
N GLU A 108 2.54 -2.86 24.74
CA GLU A 108 3.71 -2.52 25.57
C GLU A 108 3.41 -1.39 26.55
N LEU A 109 2.64 -0.38 26.14
CA LEU A 109 2.21 0.71 27.02
C LEU A 109 1.33 0.19 28.17
N VAL A 110 0.38 -0.68 27.88
CA VAL A 110 -0.51 -1.30 28.88
C VAL A 110 0.31 -2.13 29.86
N LYS A 111 1.22 -2.96 29.36
CA LYS A 111 2.11 -3.79 30.19
C LYS A 111 3.00 -2.94 31.11
N ALA A 112 3.62 -1.90 30.57
CA ALA A 112 4.45 -0.98 31.36
C ALA A 112 3.64 -0.28 32.47
N LYS A 113 2.39 0.09 32.21
CA LYS A 113 1.49 0.67 33.22
C LYS A 113 1.12 -0.32 34.32
N LEU A 114 0.79 -1.56 33.95
CA LEU A 114 0.50 -2.63 34.91
C LEU A 114 1.70 -2.92 35.82
N GLU A 115 2.91 -2.89 35.26
CA GLU A 115 4.17 -3.10 35.99
C GLU A 115 4.66 -1.85 36.75
N GLY A 116 3.90 -0.74 36.74
CA GLY A 116 4.26 0.52 37.41
C GLY A 116 5.47 1.24 36.81
N ARG A 117 5.89 0.90 35.59
CA ARG A 117 7.07 1.48 34.93
C ARG A 117 6.75 2.85 34.33
N ARG A 118 7.68 3.80 34.51
CA ARG A 118 7.56 5.15 33.95
C ARG A 118 7.91 5.15 32.47
N ILE A 119 6.92 5.35 31.60
CA ILE A 119 7.10 5.41 30.15
C ILE A 119 7.87 6.68 29.78
N ARG A 120 9.02 6.52 29.11
CA ARG A 120 9.82 7.64 28.61
C ARG A 120 9.44 7.97 27.16
N PRO A 121 9.36 9.25 26.78
CA PRO A 121 9.14 9.62 25.38
C PRO A 121 10.31 9.11 24.51
N ARG A 122 9.97 8.58 23.33
CA ARG A 122 10.97 8.12 22.35
C ARG A 122 11.78 9.32 21.88
N LYS A 123 13.11 9.23 21.95
CA LYS A 123 14.00 10.24 21.36
C LYS A 123 13.80 10.26 19.85
N GLU A 124 13.58 11.45 19.29
CA GLU A 124 13.55 11.62 17.85
C GLU A 124 14.94 11.30 17.26
N PRO A 125 14.99 10.60 16.11
CA PRO A 125 16.25 10.38 15.42
C PRO A 125 16.86 11.71 14.99
N ARG A 126 18.19 11.82 15.11
CA ARG A 126 18.93 13.01 14.64
C ARG A 126 18.81 13.09 13.12
N ARG A 127 18.38 14.25 12.62
CA ARG A 127 18.39 14.54 11.18
C ARG A 127 19.82 14.84 10.76
N GLU A 128 20.41 14.00 9.92
CA GLU A 128 21.69 14.30 9.28
C GLU A 128 21.48 15.34 8.18
N LYS A 129 22.43 16.26 8.04
CA LYS A 129 22.38 17.36 7.08
C LYS A 129 22.92 16.84 5.75
N VAL A 130 22.03 16.36 4.89
CA VAL A 130 22.41 15.88 3.55
C VAL A 130 22.70 17.10 2.67
N VAL A 131 23.98 17.30 2.34
CA VAL A 131 24.45 18.44 1.52
C VAL A 131 24.31 18.14 0.02
N ASP A 132 24.44 16.87 -0.38
CA ASP A 132 24.22 16.41 -1.75
C ASP A 132 23.47 15.06 -1.76
N LEU A 133 22.24 15.08 -2.28
CA LEU A 133 21.35 13.93 -2.34
C LEU A 133 21.85 12.87 -3.33
N LEU A 134 22.49 13.26 -4.43
CA LEU A 134 22.96 12.33 -5.47
C LEU A 134 24.15 11.52 -4.95
N ALA A 135 25.09 12.21 -4.29
CA ALA A 135 26.22 11.56 -3.64
C ALA A 135 25.75 10.61 -2.52
N ALA A 136 24.82 11.05 -1.68
CA ALA A 136 24.25 10.22 -0.62
C ALA A 136 23.50 9.00 -1.16
N LEU A 137 22.80 9.13 -2.30
CA LEU A 137 22.13 8.01 -2.97
C LEU A 137 23.14 7.00 -3.52
N ARG A 138 24.22 7.45 -4.16
CA ARG A 138 25.30 6.57 -4.67
C ARG A 138 26.00 5.81 -3.54
N GLU A 139 26.27 6.49 -2.43
CA GLU A 139 26.85 5.89 -1.23
C GLU A 139 25.90 4.85 -0.60
N SER A 140 24.62 5.19 -0.45
CA SER A 140 23.59 4.28 0.08
C SER A 140 23.33 3.07 -0.82
N ALA A 141 23.51 3.22 -2.14
CA ALA A 141 23.39 2.16 -3.13
C ALA A 141 24.63 1.25 -3.25
N GLY A 142 25.71 1.56 -2.52
CA GLY A 142 26.97 0.81 -2.58
C GLY A 142 27.75 0.99 -3.89
N ALA A 143 27.41 1.99 -4.70
CA ALA A 143 28.09 2.28 -5.98
C ALA A 143 29.36 3.14 -5.81
N GLY A 144 29.61 3.65 -4.60
CA GLY A 144 30.79 4.46 -4.23
C GLY A 144 32.07 3.65 -4.00
N GLY A 145 32.39 2.70 -4.89
CA GLY A 145 33.60 1.86 -4.82
C GLY A 145 34.75 2.30 -5.73
N GLY A 146 34.71 3.50 -6.29
CA GLY A 146 35.74 4.01 -7.19
C GLY A 146 36.55 5.13 -6.57
N LYS A 147 37.59 4.79 -5.80
CA LYS A 147 38.72 5.72 -5.58
C LYS A 147 39.84 5.32 -6.54
N PRO A 148 40.25 6.21 -7.46
CA PRO A 148 41.61 6.20 -7.98
C PRO A 148 42.28 7.60 -7.79
N PRO A 149 43.61 7.69 -7.98
CA PRO A 149 44.59 8.27 -7.03
C PRO A 149 44.48 9.77 -6.76
#